data_AF-A0A7W7KQM5-F1
#
_entry.id   AF-A0A7W7KQM5-F1
#
_cell.length_a   1.000
_cell.length_b   1.000
_cell.length_c   1.000
_cell.angle_alpha   90.00
_cell.angle_beta   90.00
_cell.angle_gamma   90.00
#
_symmetry.space_group_name_H-M   'P 1'
#
loop_
_entity.id
_entity.type
_entity.pdbx_description
1 polymer ?
#
loop_
_entity_poly.entity_id
_entity_poly.type
_entity_poly.pdbx_seq_one_letter_code
_entity_poly.pdbx_strand_id
1 'polypeptide(L)'
;MDAKAIGLWLATLALSVSAVAADEPWVAFTQNDLIGFKAAQGKVKVEPKLSPMFTLARRFEHIIATGEETADGYRTYYLLRDGRQVAPDSLYIYDNAPICESENSIRFRDRQRDKVGFLDGDGQVLIAAKLSDASAMRNGMVVALKGATRQCADPGVKPEHCEHLGWRGGKELLIDRHGRTLVENFDGTRADALDWFSMQVGEQPSSDPRRVSFKAVDGRYLSFVDIEKDFAAWFRDDFLPHLDDASLKAHSSAQVWTGPGSAPLDDWRAASVDDVLRQHGQALRKRLESLRSSAGYGVRQDDMGWPFDPERDPQYFDSCGTFAQWKTPKVSAMEHWQHGSFEPAKHASFDFIRTAEGYRLVAFSIPDL
;
A
#
# COMPACT_ATOMS: atom_id res chain seq x y z
N MET A 1 27.54 41.39 59.53
CA MET A 1 28.02 40.60 58.37
C MET A 1 27.48 39.20 58.57
N ASP A 2 26.43 38.82 57.84
CA ASP A 2 26.00 37.44 57.62
C ASP A 2 24.87 37.46 56.60
N ALA A 3 25.21 37.14 55.34
CA ALA A 3 24.26 37.03 54.24
C ALA A 3 23.82 35.57 54.14
N LYS A 4 22.54 35.30 54.41
CA LYS A 4 21.91 33.99 54.17
C LYS A 4 21.57 33.87 52.68
N ALA A 5 22.26 32.96 52.00
CA ALA A 5 21.96 32.55 50.64
C ALA A 5 20.66 31.72 50.61
N ILE A 6 19.69 32.15 49.80
CA ILE A 6 18.48 31.39 49.47
C ILE A 6 18.81 30.59 48.21
N GLY A 7 19.01 29.28 48.35
CA GLY A 7 19.21 28.36 47.24
C GLY A 7 17.88 28.06 46.54
N LEU A 8 17.78 28.46 45.27
CA LEU A 8 16.68 28.14 44.39
C LEU A 8 16.92 26.74 43.79
N TRP A 9 16.14 25.74 44.23
CA TRP A 9 16.17 24.41 43.63
C TRP A 9 15.24 24.38 42.39
N LEU A 10 15.83 24.39 41.20
CA LEU A 10 15.15 24.04 39.95
C LEU A 10 15.08 22.51 39.86
N ALA A 11 13.91 21.95 40.16
CA ALA A 11 13.59 20.57 39.85
C ALA A 11 13.27 20.45 38.34
N THR A 12 14.22 19.93 37.57
CA THR A 12 13.99 19.50 36.19
C THR A 12 13.12 18.25 36.20
N LEU A 13 11.83 18.44 35.91
CA LEU A 13 10.90 17.33 35.66
C LEU A 13 11.25 16.73 34.30
N ALA A 14 12.11 15.70 34.29
CA ALA A 14 12.35 14.90 33.10
C ALA A 14 11.06 14.10 32.79
N LEU A 15 10.26 14.60 31.84
CA LEU A 15 9.22 13.82 31.18
C LEU A 15 9.91 12.71 30.38
N SER A 16 10.12 11.57 31.02
CA SER A 16 10.44 10.32 30.34
C SER A 16 9.21 9.89 29.55
N VAL A 17 9.15 10.29 28.29
CA VAL A 17 8.28 9.63 27.31
C VAL A 17 8.83 8.23 27.16
N SER A 18 8.23 7.27 27.85
CA SER A 18 8.43 5.86 27.52
C SER A 18 7.84 5.65 26.13
N ALA A 19 8.69 5.79 25.10
CA ALA A 19 8.41 5.19 23.81
C ALA A 19 8.23 3.69 24.09
N VAL A 20 6.99 3.22 24.06
CA VAL A 20 6.73 1.79 23.97
C VAL A 20 7.41 1.38 22.67
N ALA A 21 8.55 0.69 22.78
CA ALA A 21 9.21 0.11 21.63
C ALA A 21 8.15 -0.80 20.99
N ALA A 22 7.69 -0.43 19.80
CA ALA A 22 6.83 -1.30 19.01
C ALA A 22 7.61 -2.61 18.84
N ASP A 23 7.05 -3.72 19.34
CA ASP A 23 7.71 -5.02 19.28
C ASP A 23 7.88 -5.40 17.80
N GLU A 24 9.13 -5.46 17.34
CA GLU A 24 9.44 -5.67 15.92
C GLU A 24 8.70 -6.91 15.39
N PRO A 25 8.14 -6.84 14.16
CA PRO A 25 7.46 -7.98 13.57
C PRO A 25 8.38 -9.19 13.45
N TRP A 26 7.84 -10.39 13.62
CA TRP A 26 8.62 -11.59 13.33
C TRP A 26 8.76 -11.76 11.82
N VAL A 27 9.92 -12.23 11.39
CA VAL A 27 10.26 -12.42 9.98
C VAL A 27 10.11 -13.89 9.62
N ALA A 28 9.50 -14.16 8.48
CA ALA A 28 9.34 -15.51 7.97
C ALA A 28 10.70 -16.15 7.63
N PHE A 29 10.78 -17.47 7.77
CA PHE A 29 11.88 -18.27 7.25
C PHE A 29 11.34 -19.63 6.78
N THR A 30 12.02 -20.25 5.82
CA THR A 30 11.60 -21.52 5.23
C THR A 30 12.57 -22.63 5.62
N GLN A 31 12.04 -23.80 5.95
CA GLN A 31 12.80 -25.04 6.13
C GLN A 31 11.96 -26.21 5.60
N ASN A 32 12.52 -27.01 4.68
CA ASN A 32 11.81 -28.10 4.00
C ASN A 32 10.45 -27.65 3.40
N ASP A 33 10.46 -26.51 2.71
CA ASP A 33 9.27 -25.87 2.10
C ASP A 33 8.17 -25.43 3.07
N LEU A 34 8.38 -25.57 4.39
CA LEU A 34 7.48 -25.11 5.44
C LEU A 34 7.94 -23.76 6.00
N ILE A 35 6.97 -22.92 6.32
CA ILE A 35 7.19 -21.57 6.81
C ILE A 35 7.15 -21.57 8.34
N GLY A 36 8.15 -20.92 8.94
CA GLY A 36 8.24 -20.57 10.35
C GLY A 36 8.48 -19.06 10.52
N PHE A 37 8.48 -18.59 11.75
CA PHE A 37 8.72 -17.18 12.08
C PHE A 37 9.73 -17.03 13.20
N LYS A 38 10.64 -16.06 13.07
CA LYS A 38 11.66 -15.74 14.06
C LYS A 38 11.64 -14.26 14.40
N ALA A 39 12.00 -13.92 15.63
CA ALA A 39 12.25 -12.54 16.01
C ALA A 39 13.48 -11.98 15.26
N ALA A 40 13.65 -10.67 15.22
CA ALA A 40 14.79 -10.02 14.56
C ALA A 40 16.16 -10.53 15.02
N GLN A 41 16.28 -10.95 16.30
CA GLN A 41 17.50 -11.54 16.87
C GLN A 41 17.71 -13.02 16.50
N GLY A 42 16.90 -13.57 15.58
CA GLY A 42 17.01 -14.94 15.08
C GLY A 42 16.36 -16.02 15.95
N LYS A 43 15.79 -15.67 17.11
CA LYS A 43 15.08 -16.62 17.96
C LYS A 43 13.80 -17.10 17.27
N VAL A 44 13.68 -18.41 17.03
CA VAL A 44 12.47 -19.04 16.48
C VAL A 44 11.30 -18.84 17.45
N LYS A 45 10.16 -18.41 16.89
CA LYS A 45 8.91 -18.11 17.60
C LYS A 45 7.78 -19.00 17.12
N VAL A 46 7.80 -19.35 15.83
CA VAL A 46 6.97 -20.38 15.22
C VAL A 46 7.91 -21.30 14.46
N GLU A 47 7.93 -22.57 14.84
CA GLU A 47 8.69 -23.60 14.12
C GLU A 47 8.19 -23.72 12.67
N PRO A 48 9.05 -24.15 11.72
CA PRO A 48 8.66 -24.30 10.32
C PRO A 48 7.69 -25.47 10.16
N LYS A 49 6.40 -25.14 10.12
CA LYS A 49 5.29 -26.10 9.99
C LYS A 49 4.11 -25.59 9.18
N LEU A 50 4.12 -24.31 8.81
CA LEU A 50 3.03 -23.65 8.11
C LEU A 50 3.20 -23.89 6.61
N SER A 51 2.10 -24.21 5.92
CA SER A 51 2.12 -24.45 4.48
C SER A 51 2.18 -23.13 3.70
N PRO A 52 3.04 -23.02 2.67
CA PRO A 52 3.11 -21.85 1.79
C PRO A 52 1.83 -21.63 0.97
N MET A 53 0.94 -22.64 0.90
CA MET A 53 -0.38 -22.49 0.27
C MET A 53 -1.33 -21.60 1.08
N PHE A 54 -1.14 -21.51 2.40
CA PHE A 54 -2.07 -20.80 3.28
C PHE A 54 -1.48 -19.59 3.99
N THR A 55 -0.18 -19.31 3.80
CA THR A 55 0.41 -18.04 4.23
C THR A 55 1.40 -17.51 3.19
N LEU A 56 1.27 -16.22 2.89
CA LEU A 56 2.26 -15.42 2.16
C LEU A 56 2.91 -14.38 3.07
N ALA A 57 2.63 -14.43 4.37
CA ALA A 57 3.14 -13.46 5.32
C ALA A 57 4.66 -13.58 5.44
N ARG A 58 5.37 -12.52 5.03
CA ARG A 58 6.81 -12.33 5.23
C ARG A 58 7.09 -11.72 6.60
N ARG A 59 6.13 -10.95 7.12
CA ARG A 59 6.17 -10.31 8.44
C ARG A 59 4.93 -10.69 9.23
N PHE A 60 5.10 -10.96 10.53
CA PHE A 60 4.03 -11.32 11.44
C PHE A 60 3.96 -10.25 12.54
N GLU A 61 3.03 -9.31 12.39
CA GLU A 61 2.85 -8.18 13.32
C GLU A 61 1.98 -8.57 14.51
N HIS A 62 0.75 -9.06 14.27
CA HIS A 62 -0.17 -9.49 15.34
C HIS A 62 -0.96 -10.75 14.96
N ILE A 63 -1.45 -10.82 13.72
CA ILE A 63 -2.30 -11.91 13.22
C ILE A 63 -1.97 -12.27 11.76
N ILE A 64 -1.88 -13.56 11.43
CA ILE A 64 -1.64 -14.02 10.05
C ILE A 64 -2.64 -15.10 9.63
N ALA A 65 -3.04 -15.11 8.36
CA ALA A 65 -3.70 -16.24 7.74
C ALA A 65 -2.70 -17.39 7.57
N THR A 66 -3.06 -18.62 7.96
CA THR A 66 -2.17 -19.77 7.82
C THR A 66 -2.90 -21.11 7.79
N GLY A 67 -2.14 -22.18 7.55
CA GLY A 67 -2.63 -23.54 7.61
C GLY A 67 -1.50 -24.56 7.65
N GLU A 68 -1.82 -25.74 8.14
CA GLU A 68 -0.89 -26.87 8.31
C GLU A 68 -1.46 -28.10 7.60
N GLU A 69 -0.58 -28.93 7.05
CA GLU A 69 -0.96 -30.26 6.55
C GLU A 69 -1.27 -31.18 7.74
N THR A 70 -2.33 -31.97 7.60
CA THR A 70 -2.76 -32.95 8.59
C THR A 70 -2.97 -34.30 7.91
N ALA A 71 -3.14 -35.37 8.70
CA ALA A 71 -3.43 -36.69 8.16
C ALA A 71 -4.71 -36.72 7.30
N ASP A 72 -5.65 -35.81 7.54
CA ASP A 72 -6.95 -35.74 6.89
C ASP A 72 -7.06 -34.59 5.86
N GLY A 73 -5.92 -34.00 5.45
CA GLY A 73 -5.85 -32.92 4.47
C GLY A 73 -5.19 -31.66 5.05
N TYR A 74 -5.94 -30.57 5.15
CA TYR A 74 -5.41 -29.29 5.62
C TYR A 74 -6.28 -28.70 6.70
N ARG A 75 -5.64 -28.08 7.69
CA ARG A 75 -6.30 -27.26 8.71
C ARG A 75 -5.92 -25.81 8.48
N THR A 76 -6.91 -24.94 8.36
CA THR A 76 -6.71 -23.50 8.12
C THR A 76 -7.24 -22.66 9.27
N TYR A 77 -6.53 -21.60 9.65
CA TYR A 77 -6.88 -20.72 10.76
C TYR A 77 -6.05 -19.43 10.72
N TYR A 78 -6.41 -18.46 11.57
CA TYR A 78 -5.54 -17.32 11.83
C TYR A 78 -4.68 -17.58 13.07
N LEU A 79 -3.38 -17.33 12.97
CA LEU A 79 -2.43 -17.47 14.06
C LEU A 79 -2.15 -16.12 14.69
N LEU A 80 -2.22 -16.04 16.02
CA LEU A 80 -1.82 -14.87 16.81
C LEU A 80 -0.37 -15.01 17.31
N ARG A 81 0.30 -13.90 17.64
CA ARG A 81 1.67 -13.92 18.21
C ARG A 81 1.77 -14.63 19.56
N ASP A 82 0.69 -14.80 20.29
CA ASP A 82 0.68 -15.59 21.53
C ASP A 82 0.50 -17.11 21.29
N GLY A 83 0.40 -17.53 20.02
CA GLY A 83 0.25 -18.93 19.62
C GLY A 83 -1.20 -19.42 19.56
N ARG A 84 -2.19 -18.61 19.96
CA ARG A 84 -3.61 -18.96 19.79
C ARG A 84 -3.95 -19.06 18.31
N GLN A 85 -4.83 -20.01 18.01
CA GLN A 85 -5.41 -20.21 16.69
C GLN A 85 -6.88 -19.80 16.74
N VAL A 86 -7.31 -18.93 15.83
CA VAL A 86 -8.66 -18.37 15.82
C VAL A 86 -9.31 -18.51 14.46
N ALA A 87 -10.65 -18.47 14.45
CA ALA A 87 -11.49 -18.59 13.26
C ALA A 87 -11.08 -19.75 12.31
N PRO A 88 -11.10 -21.00 12.79
CA PRO A 88 -10.79 -22.16 11.96
C PRO A 88 -11.68 -22.20 10.71
N ASP A 89 -11.11 -22.63 9.59
CA ASP A 89 -11.78 -22.80 8.30
C ASP A 89 -12.46 -21.54 7.74
N SER A 90 -12.06 -20.37 8.24
CA SER A 90 -12.64 -19.07 7.90
C SER A 90 -11.67 -18.16 7.15
N LEU A 91 -10.59 -18.71 6.58
CA LEU A 91 -9.63 -17.92 5.82
C LEU A 91 -10.32 -17.20 4.65
N TYR A 92 -10.04 -15.90 4.54
CA TYR A 92 -10.33 -15.14 3.35
C TYR A 92 -9.20 -15.33 2.33
N ILE A 93 -9.56 -15.79 1.13
CA ILE A 93 -8.67 -16.01 0.00
C ILE A 93 -9.16 -15.14 -1.16
N TYR A 94 -8.23 -14.45 -1.82
CA TYR A 94 -8.49 -13.63 -3.01
C TYR A 94 -7.54 -14.06 -4.13
N ASP A 95 -8.07 -14.32 -5.33
CA ASP A 95 -7.31 -14.75 -6.50
C ASP A 95 -6.32 -15.90 -6.21
N ASN A 96 -6.76 -16.86 -5.37
CA ASN A 96 -5.98 -18.01 -4.89
C ASN A 96 -4.88 -17.73 -3.86
N ALA A 97 -4.78 -16.49 -3.34
CA ALA A 97 -3.82 -16.12 -2.32
C ALA A 97 -4.49 -15.81 -0.95
N PRO A 98 -3.90 -16.26 0.18
CA PRO A 98 -4.28 -15.75 1.50
C PRO A 98 -3.88 -14.27 1.61
N ILE A 99 -4.65 -13.50 2.37
CA ILE A 99 -4.38 -12.08 2.58
C ILE A 99 -3.52 -11.83 3.82
N CYS A 100 -2.89 -10.65 3.88
CA CYS A 100 -2.17 -10.18 5.06
C CYS A 100 -2.98 -9.21 5.92
N GLU A 101 -2.51 -9.10 7.17
CA GLU A 101 -2.91 -8.08 8.12
C GLU A 101 -2.69 -6.67 7.56
N SER A 102 -3.62 -5.76 7.87
CA SER A 102 -3.53 -4.33 7.60
C SER A 102 -4.13 -3.55 8.75
N GLU A 103 -3.34 -2.66 9.35
CA GLU A 103 -3.76 -1.80 10.48
C GLU A 103 -4.33 -2.58 11.67
N ASN A 104 -3.64 -3.64 12.10
CA ASN A 104 -4.09 -4.52 13.18
C ASN A 104 -5.45 -5.19 12.91
N SER A 105 -5.77 -5.43 11.63
CA SER A 105 -6.99 -6.09 11.20
C SER A 105 -6.76 -7.05 10.03
N ILE A 106 -7.56 -8.10 9.95
CA ILE A 106 -7.50 -9.07 8.85
C ILE A 106 -8.91 -9.53 8.47
N ARG A 107 -9.18 -9.62 7.16
CA ARG A 107 -10.47 -10.11 6.65
C ARG A 107 -10.60 -11.61 6.92
N PHE A 108 -11.80 -12.05 7.29
CA PHE A 108 -12.18 -13.47 7.37
C PHE A 108 -13.47 -13.73 6.60
N ARG A 109 -13.69 -14.98 6.17
CA ARG A 109 -14.85 -15.42 5.41
C ARG A 109 -15.69 -16.40 6.24
N ASP A 110 -16.93 -16.03 6.52
CA ASP A 110 -17.97 -16.99 6.89
C ASP A 110 -18.39 -17.76 5.63
N ARG A 111 -17.93 -19.00 5.50
CA ARG A 111 -18.20 -19.86 4.34
C ARG A 111 -19.66 -20.30 4.25
N GLN A 112 -20.38 -20.40 5.36
CA GLN A 112 -21.78 -20.83 5.34
C GLN A 112 -22.69 -19.75 4.75
N ARG A 113 -22.39 -18.48 5.07
CA ARG A 113 -23.16 -17.32 4.58
C ARG A 113 -22.56 -16.68 3.34
N ASP A 114 -21.35 -17.09 2.95
CA ASP A 114 -20.50 -16.42 1.97
C ASP A 114 -20.41 -14.91 2.23
N LYS A 115 -19.97 -14.57 3.44
CA LYS A 115 -19.81 -13.20 3.92
C LYS A 115 -18.44 -12.92 4.51
N VAL A 116 -17.99 -11.69 4.36
CA VAL A 116 -16.72 -11.17 4.85
C VAL A 116 -16.95 -10.35 6.11
N GLY A 117 -16.07 -10.57 7.09
CA GLY A 117 -15.90 -9.74 8.28
C GLY A 117 -14.42 -9.44 8.51
N PHE A 118 -14.11 -8.82 9.65
CA PHE A 118 -12.75 -8.50 10.07
C PHE A 118 -12.50 -9.00 11.49
N LEU A 119 -11.33 -9.60 11.70
CA LEU A 119 -10.74 -9.81 13.01
C LEU A 119 -9.75 -8.68 13.31
N ASP A 120 -9.55 -8.34 14.57
CA ASP A 120 -8.39 -7.56 15.03
C ASP A 120 -7.17 -8.46 15.33
N GLY A 121 -6.04 -7.86 15.70
CA GLY A 121 -4.82 -8.58 16.05
C GLY A 121 -4.90 -9.45 17.31
N ASP A 122 -5.96 -9.33 18.12
CA ASP A 122 -6.24 -10.21 19.26
C ASP A 122 -7.21 -11.35 18.87
N GLY A 123 -7.56 -11.44 17.58
CA GLY A 123 -8.48 -12.42 17.03
C GLY A 123 -9.94 -12.16 17.37
N GLN A 124 -10.30 -10.96 17.85
CA GLN A 124 -11.67 -10.58 18.13
C GLN A 124 -12.37 -10.05 16.89
N VAL A 125 -13.69 -10.26 16.80
CA VAL A 125 -14.48 -9.76 15.67
C VAL A 125 -14.58 -8.23 15.75
N LEU A 126 -13.87 -7.55 14.85
CA LEU A 126 -13.91 -6.10 14.68
C LEU A 126 -15.13 -5.68 13.84
N ILE A 127 -15.41 -6.42 12.75
CA ILE A 127 -16.61 -6.25 11.92
C ILE A 127 -17.20 -7.64 11.68
N ALA A 128 -18.47 -7.85 12.06
CA ALA A 128 -19.16 -9.12 11.84
C ALA A 128 -19.26 -9.47 10.35
N ALA A 129 -19.28 -10.77 10.03
CA ALA A 129 -19.37 -11.27 8.66
C ALA A 129 -20.74 -10.97 8.02
N LYS A 130 -20.87 -9.77 7.43
CA LYS A 130 -22.10 -9.24 6.83
C LYS A 130 -21.90 -8.63 5.44
N LEU A 131 -20.65 -8.55 4.98
CA LEU A 131 -20.27 -7.95 3.70
C LEU A 131 -20.19 -9.04 2.65
N SER A 132 -20.53 -8.76 1.39
CA SER A 132 -20.24 -9.69 0.29
C SER A 132 -18.74 -9.69 0.00
N ASP A 133 -18.12 -8.51 -0.02
CA ASP A 133 -16.68 -8.35 -0.15
C ASP A 133 -16.14 -7.09 0.56
N ALA A 134 -14.83 -7.00 0.75
CA ALA A 134 -14.17 -5.84 1.36
C ALA A 134 -12.69 -5.70 0.99
N SER A 135 -12.23 -4.45 0.85
CA SER A 135 -10.80 -4.10 0.76
C SER A 135 -10.07 -4.38 2.08
N ALA A 136 -8.73 -4.31 2.08
CA ALA A 136 -7.99 -4.16 3.33
C ALA A 136 -8.36 -2.84 4.03
N MET A 137 -8.12 -2.76 5.34
CA MET A 137 -8.30 -1.52 6.10
C MET A 137 -7.21 -0.51 5.74
N ARG A 138 -7.60 0.73 5.45
CA ARG A 138 -6.70 1.83 5.14
C ARG A 138 -7.18 3.09 5.87
N ASN A 139 -6.33 3.67 6.70
CA ASN A 139 -6.65 4.77 7.62
C ASN A 139 -7.96 4.57 8.41
N GLY A 140 -8.15 3.36 8.98
CA GLY A 140 -9.34 3.00 9.73
C GLY A 140 -10.63 2.88 8.92
N MET A 141 -10.53 2.85 7.59
CA MET A 141 -11.67 2.75 6.66
C MET A 141 -11.54 1.52 5.76
N VAL A 142 -12.69 1.04 5.28
CA VAL A 142 -12.80 -0.11 4.39
C VAL A 142 -13.77 0.22 3.27
N VAL A 143 -13.40 -0.08 2.03
CA VAL A 143 -14.32 -0.12 0.90
C VAL A 143 -15.01 -1.48 0.93
N ALA A 144 -16.33 -1.47 1.07
CA ALA A 144 -17.13 -2.66 1.33
C ALA A 144 -18.22 -2.85 0.28
N LEU A 145 -18.33 -4.06 -0.25
CA LEU A 145 -19.46 -4.46 -1.09
C LEU A 145 -20.50 -5.18 -0.22
N LYS A 146 -21.73 -4.65 -0.17
CA LYS A 146 -22.81 -5.22 0.64
C LYS A 146 -24.00 -5.64 -0.21
N GLY A 147 -24.50 -6.85 0.01
CA GLY A 147 -25.71 -7.36 -0.63
C GLY A 147 -25.52 -7.80 -2.08
N ALA A 148 -24.28 -7.98 -2.53
CA ALA A 148 -23.99 -8.61 -3.82
C ALA A 148 -24.10 -10.13 -3.74
N THR A 149 -24.39 -10.76 -4.87
CA THR A 149 -24.47 -12.22 -5.04
C THR A 149 -23.41 -12.70 -6.02
N ARG A 150 -22.86 -13.90 -5.81
CA ARG A 150 -21.94 -14.49 -6.79
C ARG A 150 -22.68 -14.82 -8.09
N GLN A 151 -22.04 -14.53 -9.20
CA GLN A 151 -22.49 -14.91 -10.53
C GLN A 151 -21.31 -15.50 -11.30
N CYS A 152 -21.60 -16.51 -12.12
CA CYS A 152 -20.61 -17.04 -13.03
C CYS A 152 -20.39 -16.08 -14.21
N ALA A 153 -19.13 -15.74 -14.46
CA ALA A 153 -18.73 -14.98 -15.65
C ALA A 153 -18.62 -15.89 -16.90
N ASP A 154 -18.49 -17.21 -16.72
CA ASP A 154 -18.42 -18.17 -17.82
C ASP A 154 -19.81 -18.40 -18.46
N PRO A 155 -19.97 -18.16 -19.77
CA PRO A 155 -21.25 -18.33 -20.44
C PRO A 155 -21.79 -19.75 -20.34
N GLY A 156 -23.03 -19.90 -19.86
CA GLY A 156 -23.73 -21.19 -19.78
C GLY A 156 -23.29 -22.09 -18.62
N VAL A 157 -22.36 -21.64 -17.79
CA VAL A 157 -21.89 -22.39 -16.62
C VAL A 157 -22.66 -21.93 -15.38
N LYS A 158 -23.07 -22.89 -14.55
CA LYS A 158 -23.72 -22.58 -13.28
C LYS A 158 -22.67 -22.16 -12.24
N PRO A 159 -23.01 -21.27 -11.28
CA PRO A 159 -22.06 -20.81 -10.27
C PRO A 159 -21.33 -21.93 -9.51
N GLU A 160 -21.95 -23.10 -9.31
CA GLU A 160 -21.35 -24.21 -8.57
C GLU A 160 -20.20 -24.91 -9.33
N HIS A 161 -20.07 -24.65 -10.63
CA HIS A 161 -19.05 -25.23 -11.52
C HIS A 161 -18.22 -24.15 -12.22
N CYS A 162 -18.30 -22.91 -11.76
CA CYS A 162 -17.69 -21.77 -12.40
C CYS A 162 -16.28 -21.54 -11.86
N GLU A 163 -15.30 -21.45 -12.76
CA GLU A 163 -13.94 -21.05 -12.39
C GLU A 163 -13.88 -19.53 -12.17
N HIS A 164 -14.62 -18.75 -12.98
CA HIS A 164 -14.64 -17.29 -12.90
C HIS A 164 -15.89 -16.76 -12.19
N LEU A 165 -15.92 -16.87 -10.86
CA LEU A 165 -16.97 -16.28 -10.04
C LEU A 165 -16.73 -14.78 -9.83
N GLY A 166 -17.70 -13.96 -10.24
CA GLY A 166 -17.72 -12.52 -9.99
C GLY A 166 -18.86 -12.12 -9.05
N TRP A 167 -18.80 -10.89 -8.54
CA TRP A 167 -19.92 -10.29 -7.80
C TRP A 167 -20.88 -9.58 -8.75
N ARG A 168 -22.18 -9.72 -8.50
CA ARG A 168 -23.23 -8.97 -9.22
C ARG A 168 -24.12 -8.21 -8.24
N GLY A 169 -24.39 -6.95 -8.56
CA GLY A 169 -25.26 -6.07 -7.78
C GLY A 169 -24.65 -5.67 -6.44
N GLY A 170 -25.50 -5.35 -5.46
CA GLY A 170 -25.07 -4.83 -4.16
C GLY A 170 -24.81 -3.32 -4.18
N LYS A 171 -24.28 -2.82 -3.06
CA LYS A 171 -23.87 -1.43 -2.88
C LYS A 171 -22.43 -1.37 -2.39
N GLU A 172 -21.65 -0.50 -3.00
CA GLU A 172 -20.31 -0.13 -2.54
C GLU A 172 -20.41 0.98 -1.51
N LEU A 173 -19.83 0.72 -0.34
CA LEU A 173 -19.89 1.56 0.84
C LEU A 173 -18.46 1.91 1.26
N LEU A 174 -18.29 3.11 1.82
CA LEU A 174 -17.15 3.35 2.70
C LEU A 174 -17.63 3.15 4.14
N ILE A 175 -16.94 2.29 4.89
CA ILE A 175 -17.26 2.02 6.30
C ILE A 175 -16.06 2.31 7.19
N ASP A 176 -16.31 2.67 8.45
CA ASP A 176 -15.26 2.80 9.46
C ASP A 176 -14.83 1.43 10.02
N ARG A 177 -13.79 1.44 10.86
CA ARG A 177 -13.27 0.26 11.56
C ARG A 177 -14.28 -0.46 12.45
N HIS A 178 -15.42 0.15 12.77
CA HIS A 178 -16.49 -0.46 13.56
C HIS A 178 -17.65 -0.95 12.67
N GLY A 179 -17.48 -0.89 11.35
CA GLY A 179 -18.46 -1.30 10.36
C GLY A 179 -19.67 -0.36 10.29
N ARG A 180 -19.52 0.91 10.70
CA ARG A 180 -20.50 1.98 10.50
C ARG A 180 -20.31 2.57 9.11
N THR A 181 -21.41 2.78 8.39
CA THR A 181 -21.35 3.37 7.05
C THR A 181 -21.02 4.85 7.13
N LEU A 182 -19.96 5.25 6.45
CA LEU A 182 -19.54 6.64 6.25
C LEU A 182 -20.13 7.21 4.96
N VAL A 183 -20.10 6.43 3.87
CA VAL A 183 -20.62 6.80 2.53
C VAL A 183 -21.43 5.63 1.96
N GLU A 184 -22.65 5.88 1.49
CA GLU A 184 -23.58 4.85 0.99
C GLU A 184 -23.46 4.47 -0.49
N ASN A 185 -22.83 5.32 -1.30
CA ASN A 185 -22.61 5.11 -2.74
C ASN A 185 -21.16 5.47 -3.06
N PHE A 186 -20.23 4.79 -2.39
CA PHE A 186 -18.82 5.02 -2.64
C PHE A 186 -18.44 4.40 -3.97
N ASP A 187 -17.73 5.14 -4.83
CA ASP A 187 -17.20 4.62 -6.09
C ASP A 187 -15.91 3.83 -5.80
N GLY A 188 -16.04 2.52 -5.66
CA GLY A 188 -14.94 1.62 -5.31
C GLY A 188 -13.80 1.64 -6.33
N THR A 189 -14.10 1.98 -7.59
CA THR A 189 -13.09 2.06 -8.66
C THR A 189 -12.06 3.17 -8.42
N ARG A 190 -12.35 4.13 -7.53
CA ARG A 190 -11.43 5.20 -7.16
C ARG A 190 -10.50 4.85 -6.02
N ALA A 191 -10.75 3.75 -5.30
CA ALA A 191 -10.11 3.45 -4.02
C ALA A 191 -8.58 3.45 -4.06
N ASP A 192 -7.99 3.01 -5.18
CA ASP A 192 -6.54 2.92 -5.34
C ASP A 192 -5.88 4.24 -5.75
N ALA A 193 -6.66 5.21 -6.24
CA ALA A 193 -6.18 6.55 -6.59
C ALA A 193 -6.26 7.56 -5.43
N LEU A 194 -6.79 7.17 -4.27
CA LEU A 194 -6.96 8.06 -3.12
C LEU A 194 -5.82 7.92 -2.11
N ASP A 195 -5.31 9.06 -1.64
CA ASP A 195 -4.50 9.12 -0.43
C ASP A 195 -5.43 9.06 0.79
N TRP A 196 -5.55 7.85 1.35
CA TRP A 196 -6.41 7.56 2.50
C TRP A 196 -6.04 8.37 3.75
N PHE A 197 -4.79 8.79 3.91
CA PHE A 197 -4.29 9.54 5.06
C PHE A 197 -4.53 11.04 4.95
N SER A 198 -4.93 11.52 3.77
CA SER A 198 -5.28 12.92 3.52
C SER A 198 -6.73 13.27 3.84
N MET A 199 -7.49 12.39 4.51
CA MET A 199 -8.92 12.61 4.74
C MET A 199 -9.20 13.95 5.43
N GLN A 200 -10.12 14.73 4.87
CA GLN A 200 -10.67 15.94 5.48
C GLN A 200 -12.19 15.88 5.50
N VAL A 201 -12.80 16.49 6.52
CA VAL A 201 -14.26 16.61 6.66
C VAL A 201 -14.66 18.06 6.49
N GLY A 202 -15.70 18.33 5.70
CA GLY A 202 -16.23 19.68 5.51
C GLY A 202 -17.74 19.70 5.28
N GLU A 203 -18.36 20.86 5.47
CA GLU A 203 -19.80 21.07 5.21
C GLU A 203 -20.12 21.17 3.71
N GLN A 204 -19.11 21.39 2.88
CA GLN A 204 -19.21 21.49 1.42
C GLN A 204 -18.11 20.62 0.77
N PRO A 205 -18.28 20.21 -0.50
CA PRO A 205 -17.19 19.60 -1.25
C PRO A 205 -15.93 20.46 -1.23
N SER A 206 -14.76 19.83 -1.19
CA SER A 206 -13.49 20.54 -1.28
C SER A 206 -13.41 21.34 -2.58
N SER A 207 -12.93 22.59 -2.50
CA SER A 207 -12.62 23.42 -3.65
C SER A 207 -11.22 23.19 -4.22
N ASP A 208 -10.39 22.38 -3.55
CA ASP A 208 -9.07 22.01 -4.05
C ASP A 208 -9.22 21.05 -5.24
N PRO A 209 -8.75 21.40 -6.44
CA PRO A 209 -8.90 20.56 -7.64
C PRO A 209 -8.17 19.22 -7.53
N ARG A 210 -7.24 19.07 -6.59
CA ARG A 210 -6.52 17.81 -6.32
C ARG A 210 -7.32 16.86 -5.43
N ARG A 211 -8.51 17.27 -4.95
CA ARG A 211 -9.33 16.47 -4.04
C ARG A 211 -10.59 15.94 -4.68
N VAL A 212 -10.99 14.74 -4.25
CA VAL A 212 -12.29 14.15 -4.56
C VAL A 212 -13.11 14.12 -3.28
N SER A 213 -14.36 14.57 -3.35
CA SER A 213 -15.26 14.65 -2.20
C SER A 213 -16.42 13.67 -2.34
N PHE A 214 -16.74 12.97 -1.26
CA PHE A 214 -17.83 12.02 -1.14
C PHE A 214 -18.80 12.51 -0.07
N LYS A 215 -20.09 12.53 -0.39
CA LYS A 215 -21.11 12.93 0.58
C LYS A 215 -21.32 11.82 1.60
N ALA A 216 -21.10 12.13 2.87
CA ALA A 216 -21.28 11.23 3.98
C ALA A 216 -22.75 11.08 4.38
N VAL A 217 -23.05 10.03 5.14
CA VAL A 217 -24.41 9.74 5.65
C VAL A 217 -24.97 10.82 6.58
N ASP A 218 -24.10 11.57 7.25
CA ASP A 218 -24.47 12.67 8.14
C ASP A 218 -24.66 14.01 7.41
N GLY A 219 -24.53 14.02 6.07
CA GLY A 219 -24.72 15.19 5.22
C GLY A 219 -23.44 15.98 4.94
N ARG A 220 -22.35 15.76 5.69
CA ARG A 220 -21.04 16.38 5.46
C ARG A 220 -20.33 15.72 4.28
N TYR A 221 -19.14 16.21 3.93
CA TYR A 221 -18.30 15.68 2.87
C TYR A 221 -16.98 15.16 3.44
N LEU A 222 -16.65 13.91 3.10
CA LEU A 222 -15.31 13.36 3.26
C LEU A 222 -14.54 13.64 1.97
N SER A 223 -13.36 14.23 2.06
CA SER A 223 -12.52 14.47 0.89
C SER A 223 -11.13 13.88 1.05
N PHE A 224 -10.59 13.41 -0.07
CA PHE A 224 -9.28 12.77 -0.16
C PHE A 224 -8.50 13.41 -1.31
N VAL A 225 -7.20 13.52 -1.16
CA VAL A 225 -6.30 13.84 -2.27
C VAL A 225 -6.32 12.68 -3.26
N ASP A 226 -6.47 13.04 -4.52
CA ASP A 226 -6.32 12.19 -5.69
C ASP A 226 -4.85 12.19 -6.09
N ILE A 227 -4.21 11.03 -5.99
CA ILE A 227 -2.75 10.87 -6.07
C ILE A 227 -2.23 11.36 -7.42
N GLU A 228 -2.88 10.99 -8.53
CA GLU A 228 -2.46 11.39 -9.87
C GLU A 228 -2.62 12.88 -10.09
N LYS A 229 -3.71 13.50 -9.62
CA LYS A 229 -3.91 14.95 -9.73
C LYS A 229 -2.93 15.75 -8.90
N ASP A 230 -2.63 15.29 -7.69
CA ASP A 230 -1.63 15.92 -6.83
C ASP A 230 -0.24 15.85 -7.46
N PHE A 231 0.16 14.67 -7.95
CA PHE A 231 1.42 14.51 -8.66
C PHE A 231 1.47 15.34 -9.95
N ALA A 232 0.41 15.37 -10.76
CA ALA A 232 0.36 16.18 -11.97
C ALA A 232 0.57 17.67 -11.69
N ALA A 233 -0.05 18.18 -10.62
CA ALA A 233 0.11 19.56 -10.20
C ALA A 233 1.54 19.82 -9.73
N TRP A 234 2.05 18.99 -8.82
CA TRP A 234 3.42 19.10 -8.30
C TRP A 234 4.48 19.02 -9.42
N PHE A 235 4.36 18.04 -10.30
CA PHE A 235 5.32 17.81 -11.37
C PHE A 235 5.40 19.03 -12.31
N ARG A 236 4.23 19.60 -12.66
CA ARG A 236 4.14 20.77 -13.54
C ARG A 236 4.59 22.06 -12.86
N ASP A 237 4.11 22.32 -11.65
CA ASP A 237 4.17 23.64 -11.02
C ASP A 237 5.38 23.80 -10.08
N ASP A 238 5.92 22.70 -9.56
CA ASP A 238 7.03 22.71 -8.61
C ASP A 238 8.30 22.07 -9.18
N PHE A 239 8.21 20.89 -9.81
CA PHE A 239 9.38 20.15 -10.27
C PHE A 239 9.96 20.68 -11.59
N LEU A 240 9.15 20.72 -12.66
CA LEU A 240 9.61 21.13 -13.99
C LEU A 240 10.17 22.58 -14.07
N PRO A 241 9.71 23.55 -13.25
CA PRO A 241 10.32 24.88 -13.23
C PRO A 241 11.76 24.90 -12.68
N HIS A 242 12.16 23.89 -11.90
CA HIS A 242 13.43 23.85 -11.16
C HIS A 242 14.25 22.60 -11.52
N LEU A 243 14.98 22.68 -12.64
CA LEU A 243 15.74 21.55 -13.22
C LEU A 243 17.27 21.70 -13.13
N ASP A 244 17.79 22.54 -12.24
CA ASP A 244 19.23 22.57 -11.96
C ASP A 244 19.69 21.32 -11.17
N ASP A 245 21.01 21.08 -11.12
CA ASP A 245 21.55 19.86 -10.49
C ASP A 245 21.23 19.78 -8.99
N ALA A 246 21.12 20.92 -8.30
CA ALA A 246 20.76 20.95 -6.89
C ALA A 246 19.29 20.53 -6.69
N SER A 247 18.40 21.03 -7.53
CA SER A 247 16.97 20.71 -7.51
C SER A 247 16.71 19.25 -7.91
N LEU A 248 17.35 18.77 -8.98
CA LEU A 248 17.27 17.36 -9.38
C LEU A 248 17.79 16.43 -8.29
N LYS A 249 18.89 16.79 -7.63
CA LYS A 249 19.42 16.03 -6.50
C LYS A 249 18.44 16.02 -5.33
N ALA A 250 17.89 17.18 -4.97
CA ALA A 250 16.93 17.30 -3.88
C ALA A 250 15.67 16.45 -4.15
N HIS A 251 15.20 16.39 -5.40
CA HIS A 251 14.01 15.63 -5.79
C HIS A 251 14.30 14.21 -6.28
N SER A 252 15.47 13.64 -5.96
CA SER A 252 15.81 12.27 -6.27
C SER A 252 16.06 11.45 -5.01
N SER A 253 15.85 10.15 -5.12
CA SER A 253 16.27 9.20 -4.10
C SER A 253 17.79 9.08 -4.06
N ALA A 254 18.35 8.64 -2.93
CA ALA A 254 19.80 8.48 -2.77
C ALA A 254 20.40 7.54 -3.83
N GLN A 255 19.63 6.53 -4.25
CA GLN A 255 19.91 5.70 -5.41
C GLN A 255 18.82 5.89 -6.45
N VAL A 256 19.23 6.03 -7.72
CA VAL A 256 18.32 6.16 -8.86
C VAL A 256 18.68 5.09 -9.89
N TRP A 257 17.65 4.44 -10.41
CA TRP A 257 17.78 3.43 -11.45
C TRP A 257 17.69 4.06 -12.84
N THR A 258 18.63 3.72 -13.71
CA THR A 258 18.63 4.18 -15.11
C THR A 258 18.66 2.98 -16.04
N GLY A 259 17.95 3.07 -17.16
CA GLY A 259 17.94 2.01 -18.17
C GLY A 259 17.33 2.44 -19.50
N PRO A 260 17.61 1.70 -20.58
CA PRO A 260 16.93 1.88 -21.86
C PRO A 260 15.51 1.30 -21.72
N GLY A 261 14.46 2.06 -22.03
CA GLY A 261 13.09 1.77 -21.57
C GLY A 261 12.47 0.49 -22.15
N SER A 262 13.10 -0.04 -23.21
CA SER A 262 12.76 -1.30 -23.86
C SER A 262 13.64 -2.49 -23.43
N ALA A 263 14.62 -2.27 -22.55
CA ALA A 263 15.58 -3.30 -22.17
C ALA A 263 15.03 -4.20 -21.06
N PRO A 264 15.47 -5.48 -20.98
CA PRO A 264 15.27 -6.32 -19.81
C PRO A 264 15.63 -5.58 -18.51
N LEU A 265 14.93 -5.89 -17.41
CA LEU A 265 15.24 -5.31 -16.09
C LEU A 265 16.72 -5.50 -15.68
N ASP A 266 17.37 -6.56 -16.19
CA ASP A 266 18.78 -6.87 -15.97
C ASP A 266 19.75 -5.83 -16.54
N ASP A 267 19.29 -4.97 -17.46
CA ASP A 267 20.09 -3.88 -18.05
C ASP A 267 19.93 -2.56 -17.29
N TRP A 268 18.99 -2.49 -16.34
CA TRP A 268 18.87 -1.34 -15.47
C TRP A 268 20.01 -1.33 -14.44
N ARG A 269 20.50 -0.13 -14.14
CA ARG A 269 21.61 0.08 -13.21
C ARG A 269 21.20 1.08 -12.15
N ALA A 270 21.43 0.72 -10.89
CA ALA A 270 21.34 1.66 -9.78
C ALA A 270 22.68 2.36 -9.59
N ALA A 271 22.65 3.67 -9.42
CA ALA A 271 23.82 4.45 -9.01
C ALA A 271 23.40 5.53 -8.00
N SER A 272 24.38 6.11 -7.30
CA SER A 272 24.12 7.25 -6.43
C SER A 272 23.57 8.43 -7.25
N VAL A 273 22.72 9.26 -6.66
CA VAL A 273 22.19 10.45 -7.35
C VAL A 273 23.30 11.34 -7.92
N ASP A 274 24.43 11.47 -7.20
CA ASP A 274 25.57 12.26 -7.66
C ASP A 274 26.23 11.65 -8.92
N ASP A 275 26.35 10.32 -8.97
CA ASP A 275 26.87 9.62 -10.14
C ASP A 275 25.92 9.73 -11.33
N VAL A 276 24.61 9.59 -11.08
CA VAL A 276 23.57 9.70 -12.10
C VAL A 276 23.55 11.10 -12.71
N LEU A 277 23.61 12.17 -11.90
CA LEU A 277 23.63 13.54 -12.42
C LEU A 277 24.93 13.84 -13.17
N ARG A 278 26.06 13.28 -12.73
CA ARG A 278 27.34 13.41 -13.44
C ARG A 278 27.33 12.69 -14.80
N GLN A 279 26.75 11.50 -14.88
CA GLN A 279 26.76 10.67 -16.10
C GLN A 279 25.64 11.06 -17.08
N HIS A 280 24.44 11.34 -16.56
CA HIS A 280 23.22 11.47 -17.35
C HIS A 280 22.50 12.81 -17.14
N GLY A 281 22.96 13.67 -16.25
CA GLY A 281 22.24 14.90 -15.87
C GLY A 281 21.98 15.86 -17.02
N GLN A 282 22.88 15.96 -18.01
CA GLN A 282 22.62 16.78 -19.21
C GLN A 282 21.46 16.22 -20.04
N ALA A 283 21.44 14.90 -20.28
CA ALA A 283 20.39 14.24 -21.04
C ALA A 283 19.04 14.30 -20.31
N LEU A 284 19.06 14.05 -19.00
CA LEU A 284 17.89 14.15 -18.12
C LEU A 284 17.27 15.54 -18.13
N ARG A 285 18.07 16.59 -17.90
CA ARG A 285 17.61 17.99 -17.93
C ARG A 285 16.99 18.35 -19.27
N LYS A 286 17.71 18.07 -20.36
CA LYS A 286 17.23 18.37 -21.71
C LYS A 286 15.87 17.72 -21.99
N ARG A 287 15.67 16.49 -21.52
CA ARG A 287 14.41 15.76 -21.70
C ARG A 287 13.28 16.35 -20.85
N LEU A 288 13.53 16.62 -19.57
CA LEU A 288 12.55 17.27 -18.67
C LEU A 288 12.16 18.69 -19.14
N GLU A 289 13.11 19.46 -19.67
CA GLU A 289 12.84 20.79 -20.26
C GLU A 289 11.91 20.72 -21.48
N SER A 290 12.01 19.65 -22.27
CA SER A 290 11.09 19.39 -23.38
C SER A 290 9.66 19.16 -22.87
N LEU A 291 9.50 18.44 -21.76
CA LEU A 291 8.20 18.21 -21.14
C LEU A 291 7.57 19.50 -20.62
N ARG A 292 8.38 20.35 -19.97
CA ARG A 292 7.94 21.69 -19.52
C ARG A 292 7.38 22.53 -20.66
N SER A 293 7.94 22.39 -21.86
CA SER A 293 7.62 23.26 -23.00
C SER A 293 6.48 22.75 -23.88
N SER A 294 6.08 21.48 -23.76
CA SER A 294 5.17 20.82 -24.71
C SER A 294 3.82 20.38 -24.13
N ALA A 295 3.68 20.29 -22.80
CA ALA A 295 2.57 19.61 -22.12
C ALA A 295 2.28 18.19 -22.65
N GLY A 296 3.20 17.62 -23.45
CA GLY A 296 3.03 16.37 -24.17
C GLY A 296 3.42 15.17 -23.32
N TYR A 297 2.92 15.10 -22.10
CA TYR A 297 3.15 13.99 -21.18
C TYR A 297 1.87 13.59 -20.46
N GLY A 298 1.82 12.33 -20.06
CA GLY A 298 0.83 11.79 -19.14
C GLY A 298 1.42 11.55 -17.77
N VAL A 299 0.55 11.55 -16.76
CA VAL A 299 0.88 10.98 -15.46
C VAL A 299 0.00 9.76 -15.21
N ARG A 300 0.56 8.78 -14.50
CA ARG A 300 -0.21 7.65 -14.00
C ARG A 300 0.35 7.20 -12.66
N GLN A 301 -0.51 6.64 -11.82
CA GLN A 301 -0.06 5.79 -10.73
C GLN A 301 0.42 4.46 -11.33
N ASP A 302 1.56 3.99 -10.84
CA ASP A 302 2.09 2.69 -11.26
C ASP A 302 1.47 1.59 -10.39
N ASP A 303 1.28 0.40 -10.96
CA ASP A 303 0.71 -0.76 -10.25
C ASP A 303 1.80 -1.66 -9.63
N MET A 304 3.07 -1.42 -9.99
CA MET A 304 4.21 -2.23 -9.57
C MET A 304 5.15 -1.51 -8.61
N GLY A 305 5.79 -2.27 -7.72
CA GLY A 305 6.73 -1.76 -6.71
C GLY A 305 8.18 -1.65 -7.16
N TRP A 306 8.52 -1.99 -8.41
CA TRP A 306 9.90 -1.87 -8.91
C TRP A 306 10.36 -0.39 -8.89
N PRO A 307 11.60 -0.06 -8.52
CA PRO A 307 12.75 -0.95 -8.29
C PRO A 307 12.93 -1.45 -6.85
N PHE A 308 11.94 -1.24 -5.98
CA PHE A 308 12.02 -1.68 -4.59
C PHE A 308 11.90 -3.19 -4.48
N ASP A 309 12.52 -3.72 -3.43
CA ASP A 309 12.54 -5.14 -3.13
C ASP A 309 12.08 -5.36 -1.68
N PRO A 310 11.18 -6.30 -1.38
CA PRO A 310 10.63 -6.46 -0.03
C PRO A 310 11.66 -6.88 1.02
N GLU A 311 12.77 -7.50 0.63
CA GLU A 311 13.86 -7.88 1.52
C GLU A 311 14.81 -6.71 1.78
N ARG A 312 15.16 -5.93 0.74
CA ARG A 312 16.06 -4.78 0.84
C ARG A 312 15.38 -3.52 1.37
N ASP A 313 14.13 -3.29 0.97
CA ASP A 313 13.35 -2.07 1.18
C ASP A 313 12.01 -2.34 1.89
N PRO A 314 11.99 -3.09 3.02
CA PRO A 314 10.76 -3.60 3.66
C PRO A 314 9.78 -2.51 4.11
N GLN A 315 10.22 -1.25 4.22
CA GLN A 315 9.37 -0.11 4.58
C GLN A 315 8.31 0.23 3.53
N TYR A 316 8.50 -0.18 2.27
CA TYR A 316 7.57 0.11 1.18
C TYR A 316 6.57 -1.01 0.92
N PHE A 317 6.65 -2.12 1.66
CA PHE A 317 5.83 -3.29 1.45
C PHE A 317 4.96 -3.58 2.66
N ASP A 318 3.81 -4.22 2.42
CA ASP A 318 3.00 -4.78 3.48
C ASP A 318 3.58 -6.10 4.01
N SER A 319 2.89 -6.70 4.96
CA SER A 319 3.33 -7.94 5.60
C SER A 319 3.40 -9.14 4.66
N CYS A 320 2.82 -9.07 3.46
CA CYS A 320 2.87 -10.12 2.42
C CYS A 320 3.98 -9.84 1.38
N GLY A 321 4.66 -8.70 1.47
CA GLY A 321 5.61 -8.28 0.44
C GLY A 321 4.94 -7.67 -0.79
N THR A 322 3.69 -7.23 -0.68
CA THR A 322 3.04 -6.44 -1.73
C THR A 322 3.39 -4.97 -1.52
N PHE A 323 3.74 -4.26 -2.60
CA PHE A 323 4.09 -2.85 -2.53
C PHE A 323 2.90 -2.04 -2.02
N ALA A 324 3.10 -1.31 -0.93
CA ALA A 324 2.05 -0.60 -0.22
C ALA A 324 1.76 0.76 -0.87
N GLN A 325 1.19 0.74 -2.09
CA GLN A 325 0.80 1.93 -2.87
C GLN A 325 -0.01 2.94 -2.03
N TRP A 326 -0.85 2.45 -1.12
CA TRP A 326 -1.69 3.27 -0.26
C TRP A 326 -0.93 4.02 0.86
N LYS A 327 0.32 3.64 1.16
CA LYS A 327 1.22 4.36 2.08
C LYS A 327 2.23 5.21 1.32
N THR A 328 2.84 4.63 0.29
CA THR A 328 3.92 5.25 -0.49
C THR A 328 3.59 5.11 -1.97
N PRO A 329 2.66 5.93 -2.51
CA PRO A 329 2.28 5.84 -3.91
C PRO A 329 3.49 5.99 -4.83
N LYS A 330 3.58 5.11 -5.83
CA LYS A 330 4.50 5.24 -6.97
C LYS A 330 3.74 5.83 -8.15
N VAL A 331 4.28 6.88 -8.73
CA VAL A 331 3.68 7.64 -9.83
C VAL A 331 4.72 7.89 -10.90
N SER A 332 4.30 7.88 -12.16
CA SER A 332 5.17 8.04 -13.31
C SER A 332 4.71 9.21 -14.17
N ALA A 333 5.66 9.99 -14.68
CA ALA A 333 5.48 10.89 -15.80
C ALA A 333 6.05 10.25 -17.07
N MET A 334 5.27 10.22 -18.16
CA MET A 334 5.64 9.55 -19.41
C MET A 334 5.45 10.47 -20.62
N GLU A 335 6.44 10.57 -21.49
CA GLU A 335 6.34 11.34 -22.74
C GLU A 335 5.28 10.77 -23.67
N HIS A 336 4.56 11.66 -24.37
CA HIS A 336 3.58 11.33 -25.41
C HIS A 336 2.51 10.31 -25.00
N TRP A 337 2.30 10.10 -23.71
CA TRP A 337 1.21 9.29 -23.22
C TRP A 337 -0.10 10.02 -23.49
N GLN A 338 -0.93 9.44 -24.35
CA GLN A 338 -2.36 9.67 -24.37
C GLN A 338 -3.01 8.52 -23.62
N HIS A 339 -4.02 8.82 -22.80
CA HIS A 339 -4.75 7.78 -22.06
C HIS A 339 -5.24 6.70 -23.04
N GLY A 340 -4.72 5.47 -22.92
CA GLY A 340 -5.06 4.33 -23.78
C GLY A 340 -4.09 3.98 -24.92
N SER A 341 -2.99 4.70 -25.13
CA SER A 341 -1.94 4.33 -26.09
C SER A 341 -0.64 3.95 -25.38
N PHE A 342 -0.30 2.66 -25.28
CA PHE A 342 0.94 2.20 -24.64
C PHE A 342 1.90 1.60 -25.65
N GLU A 343 2.99 2.32 -25.95
CA GLU A 343 4.19 1.78 -26.59
C GLU A 343 5.42 2.08 -25.69
N PRO A 344 5.69 1.23 -24.67
CA PRO A 344 6.69 1.51 -23.62
C PRO A 344 8.11 1.75 -24.16
N ALA A 345 8.42 1.19 -25.33
CA ALA A 345 9.75 1.19 -25.90
C ALA A 345 10.16 2.51 -26.57
N LYS A 346 9.27 3.50 -26.71
CA LYS A 346 9.53 4.72 -27.51
C LYS A 346 9.52 6.02 -26.72
N HIS A 347 9.21 5.98 -25.42
CA HIS A 347 8.96 7.18 -24.64
C HIS A 347 9.84 7.23 -23.41
N ALA A 348 10.32 8.43 -23.05
CA ALA A 348 10.98 8.59 -21.76
C ALA A 348 9.95 8.47 -20.63
N SER A 349 10.36 7.82 -19.54
CA SER A 349 9.58 7.65 -18.32
C SER A 349 10.39 8.11 -17.11
N PHE A 350 9.68 8.72 -16.16
CA PHE A 350 10.25 9.22 -14.92
C PHE A 350 9.38 8.74 -13.77
N ASP A 351 9.91 7.82 -12.98
CA ASP A 351 9.20 7.18 -11.88
C ASP A 351 9.57 7.85 -10.56
N PHE A 352 8.55 8.20 -9.79
CA PHE A 352 8.67 8.84 -8.49
C PHE A 352 7.95 8.03 -7.42
N ILE A 353 8.44 8.11 -6.19
CA ILE A 353 7.66 7.76 -5.00
C ILE A 353 7.29 9.01 -4.23
N ARG A 354 6.11 8.99 -3.61
CA ARG A 354 5.73 10.02 -2.64
C ARG A 354 6.32 9.68 -1.27
N THR A 355 7.02 10.63 -0.67
CA THR A 355 7.54 10.55 0.70
C THR A 355 6.93 11.64 1.57
N ALA A 356 7.18 11.61 2.88
CA ALA A 356 6.78 12.68 3.79
C ALA A 356 7.38 14.06 3.42
N GLU A 357 8.50 14.07 2.69
CA GLU A 357 9.22 15.27 2.26
C GLU A 357 8.91 15.69 0.81
N GLY A 358 7.96 15.02 0.16
CA GLY A 358 7.59 15.24 -1.24
C GLY A 358 7.98 14.06 -2.16
N TYR A 359 7.86 14.28 -3.46
CA TYR A 359 8.14 13.26 -4.47
C TYR A 359 9.64 13.12 -4.73
N ARG A 360 10.12 11.88 -4.86
CA ARG A 360 11.52 11.52 -5.12
C ARG A 360 11.61 10.64 -6.36
N LEU A 361 12.42 11.05 -7.34
CA LEU A 361 12.76 10.26 -8.52
C LEU A 361 13.49 8.99 -8.08
N VAL A 362 13.03 7.84 -8.54
CA VAL A 362 13.59 6.51 -8.17
C VAL A 362 14.11 5.77 -9.38
N ALA A 363 13.52 6.03 -10.54
CA ALA A 363 13.97 5.46 -11.79
C ALA A 363 13.64 6.40 -12.94
N PHE A 364 14.44 6.36 -14.00
CA PHE A 364 14.02 6.93 -15.27
C PHE A 364 14.58 6.16 -16.45
N SER A 365 13.85 6.24 -17.54
CA SER A 365 14.33 5.82 -18.83
C SER A 365 14.27 6.97 -19.82
N ILE A 366 15.32 7.11 -20.63
CA ILE A 366 15.29 7.94 -21.83
C ILE A 366 15.73 7.02 -22.97
N PRO A 367 14.93 6.88 -24.04
CA PRO A 367 15.37 6.17 -25.24
C PRO A 367 16.70 6.76 -25.74
N ASP A 368 17.62 5.88 -26.16
CA ASP A 368 18.96 6.21 -26.68
C ASP A 368 19.98 6.74 -25.64
N LEU A 369 19.79 6.45 -24.35
CA LEU A 369 20.76 6.72 -23.27
C LEU A 369 21.99 5.80 -23.26
#